data_AF-A0A958NFC0-F1
#
_entry.id   AF-A0A958NFC0-F1
#
_cell.length_a   1.000
_cell.length_b   1.000
_cell.length_c   1.000
_cell.angle_alpha   90.00
_cell.angle_beta   90.00
_cell.angle_gamma   90.00
#
_symmetry.space_group_name_H-M   'P 1'
#
loop_
_entity.id
_entity.type
_entity.pdbx_description
1 polymer ?
#
loop_
_entity_poly.entity_id
_entity_poly.type
_entity_poly.pdbx_seq_one_letter_code
_entity_poly.pdbx_strand_id
1 'polypeptide(L)'
;MESNKQLKQRKNREVEVITSGSRVLMENAVRRLMKSQKRQKVLQVPDRDFQVATRIMRDVGLSGTVKNMSGTKTRYVNRQEIARHKKSRTSSAEAPYFRPYVDIWSMQF
;
A
#
# COMPACT_ATOMS: atom_id res chain seq x y z
N MET A 1 30.50 10.74 -2.34
CA MET A 1 29.30 10.68 -1.48
C MET A 1 28.15 11.19 -2.34
N GLU A 2 27.05 10.49 -2.63
CA GLU A 2 26.49 9.24 -2.15
C GLU A 2 25.53 8.75 -3.26
N SER A 3 25.16 7.48 -3.22
CA SER A 3 24.67 6.68 -4.34
C SER A 3 23.30 7.04 -4.93
N ASN A 4 23.27 7.50 -6.19
CA ASN A 4 22.10 7.36 -7.07
C ASN A 4 22.01 5.92 -7.60
N LYS A 5 21.75 4.98 -6.69
CA LYS A 5 21.56 3.56 -7.04
C LYS A 5 20.18 3.39 -7.65
N GLN A 6 20.12 3.66 -8.95
CA GLN A 6 18.99 3.37 -9.83
C GLN A 6 18.32 2.05 -9.44
N LEU A 7 17.03 2.13 -9.11
CA LEU A 7 16.14 0.99 -9.05
C LEU A 7 16.04 0.42 -10.46
N LYS A 8 16.98 -0.44 -10.83
CA LYS A 8 16.99 -1.20 -12.08
C LYS A 8 15.66 -1.93 -12.19
N GLN A 9 14.74 -1.39 -13.00
CA GLN A 9 13.42 -1.97 -13.22
C GLN A 9 13.62 -3.36 -13.79
N ARG A 10 13.39 -4.39 -12.98
CA ARG A 10 13.26 -5.75 -13.48
C ARG A 10 11.96 -5.78 -14.30
N LYS A 11 11.96 -6.42 -15.47
CA LYS A 11 10.81 -6.41 -16.43
C LYS A 11 9.44 -6.70 -15.79
N ASN A 12 9.39 -7.37 -14.63
CA ASN A 12 8.18 -7.76 -13.91
C ASN A 12 7.97 -7.09 -12.53
N ARG A 13 8.65 -5.97 -12.26
CA ARG A 13 8.61 -5.27 -10.97
C ARG A 13 8.29 -3.79 -11.13
N GLU A 14 7.22 -3.35 -10.48
CA GLU A 14 6.87 -1.95 -10.27
C GLU A 14 7.43 -1.48 -8.93
N VAL A 15 8.08 -0.32 -8.92
CA VAL A 15 8.55 0.31 -7.67
C VAL A 15 8.08 1.75 -7.62
N GLU A 16 7.29 2.07 -6.61
CA GLU A 16 6.92 3.45 -6.30
C GLU A 16 7.74 3.91 -5.10
N VAL A 17 8.40 5.06 -5.26
CA VAL A 17 9.22 5.66 -4.20
C VAL A 17 8.52 6.91 -3.73
N ILE A 18 8.30 7.01 -2.43
CA ILE A 18 7.73 8.19 -1.79
C ILE A 18 8.79 8.79 -0.89
N THR A 19 9.01 10.09 -1.03
CA THR A 19 9.99 10.85 -0.24
C THR A 19 9.35 11.53 0.97
N SER A 20 8.02 11.60 1.05
CA SER A 20 7.29 12.26 2.12
C SER A 20 6.26 11.34 2.81
N GLY A 21 5.96 11.66 4.08
CA GLY A 21 4.99 10.90 4.88
C GLY A 21 3.53 11.24 4.60
N SER A 22 3.23 11.97 3.53
CA SER A 22 1.85 12.37 3.25
C SER A 22 1.00 11.16 2.88
N ARG A 23 -0.04 10.94 3.69
CA ARG A 23 -0.98 9.84 3.50
C ARG A 23 -1.63 9.85 2.11
N VAL A 24 -2.00 11.03 1.60
CA VAL A 24 -2.63 11.18 0.28
C VAL A 24 -1.69 10.73 -0.83
N LEU A 25 -0.40 11.09 -0.73
CA LEU A 25 0.61 10.67 -1.71
C LEU A 25 0.86 9.16 -1.64
N MET A 26 0.86 8.59 -0.43
CA MET A 26 0.93 7.14 -0.22
C MET A 26 -0.25 6.41 -0.85
N GLU A 27 -1.48 6.84 -0.60
CA GLU A 27 -2.67 6.21 -1.18
C GLU A 27 -2.66 6.30 -2.71
N ASN A 28 -2.27 7.44 -3.27
CA ASN A 28 -2.14 7.59 -4.72
C ASN A 28 -1.07 6.67 -5.32
N ALA A 29 0.09 6.55 -4.68
CA ALA A 29 1.14 5.62 -5.12
C ALA A 29 0.67 4.16 -5.05
N VAL A 30 -0.01 3.78 -3.96
CA VAL A 30 -0.58 2.43 -3.80
C VAL A 30 -1.64 2.15 -4.88
N ARG A 31 -2.48 3.14 -5.22
CA ARG A 31 -3.43 3.03 -6.33
C ARG A 31 -2.73 2.87 -7.69
N ARG A 32 -1.62 3.57 -7.94
CA ARG A 32 -0.80 3.36 -9.15
C ARG A 32 -0.19 1.96 -9.19
N LEU A 33 0.38 1.48 -8.08
CA LEU A 33 0.84 0.08 -7.96
C LEU A 33 -0.29 -0.91 -8.22
N MET A 34 -1.51 -0.63 -7.74
CA MET A 34 -2.66 -1.48 -7.98
C MET A 34 -3.01 -1.56 -9.47
N LYS A 35 -3.04 -0.41 -10.17
CA LYS A 35 -3.27 -0.33 -11.62
C LYS A 35 -2.17 -1.00 -12.44
N SER A 36 -0.94 -1.05 -11.93
CA SER A 36 0.15 -1.79 -12.59
C SER A 36 -0.17 -3.29 -12.66
N GLN A 37 -0.06 -3.86 -13.87
CA GLN A 37 -0.20 -5.30 -14.11
C GLN A 37 1.06 -6.10 -13.74
N LYS A 38 2.07 -5.44 -13.17
CA LYS A 38 3.30 -6.11 -12.73
C LYS A 38 3.02 -7.05 -11.54
N ARG A 39 3.67 -8.22 -11.57
CA ARG A 39 3.57 -9.23 -10.52
C ARG A 39 4.20 -8.78 -9.20
N GLN A 40 5.34 -8.10 -9.27
CA GLN A 40 6.03 -7.62 -8.07
C GLN A 40 5.74 -6.14 -7.88
N LYS A 41 5.08 -5.80 -6.78
CA LYS A 41 4.71 -4.43 -6.43
C LYS A 41 5.48 -4.03 -5.19
N VAL A 42 6.31 -3.00 -5.31
CA VAL A 42 7.14 -2.54 -4.20
C VAL A 42 6.87 -1.07 -3.91
N LEU A 43 6.61 -0.77 -2.65
CA LEU A 43 6.46 0.58 -2.15
C LEU A 43 7.67 0.92 -1.28
N GLN A 44 8.47 1.90 -1.69
CA GLN A 44 9.62 2.37 -0.95
C GLN A 44 9.30 3.68 -0.22
N VAL A 45 9.52 3.72 1.10
CA VAL A 45 9.08 4.83 1.97
C VAL A 45 10.13 5.23 3.00
N PRO A 46 10.04 6.44 3.59
CA PRO A 46 10.86 6.82 4.73
C PRO A 46 10.64 5.90 5.93
N ASP A 47 11.65 5.73 6.78
CA ASP A 47 11.60 4.76 7.88
C ASP A 47 10.48 5.05 8.89
N ARG A 48 10.26 6.33 9.20
CA ARG A 48 9.17 6.81 10.07
C ARG A 48 7.77 6.42 9.56
N ASP A 49 7.62 6.31 8.24
CA ASP A 49 6.36 6.08 7.55
C ASP A 49 6.14 4.60 7.19
N PHE A 50 7.11 3.72 7.50
CA PHE A 50 7.10 2.31 7.12
C PHE A 50 5.88 1.54 7.64
N GLN A 51 5.50 1.77 8.90
CA GLN A 51 4.34 1.13 9.51
C GLN A 51 3.02 1.64 8.92
N VAL A 52 2.95 2.95 8.66
CA VAL A 52 1.79 3.60 8.04
C VAL A 52 1.59 3.06 6.62
N ALA A 53 2.65 2.98 5.83
CA ALA A 53 2.62 2.42 4.48
C ALA A 53 2.12 0.97 4.46
N THR A 54 2.59 0.15 5.41
CA THR A 54 2.10 -1.24 5.58
C THR A 54 0.59 -1.26 5.84
N ARG A 55 0.11 -0.39 6.73
CA ARG A 55 -1.32 -0.30 7.06
C ARG A 55 -2.16 0.14 5.86
N ILE A 56 -1.70 1.14 5.11
CA ILE A 56 -2.37 1.63 3.90
C ILE A 56 -2.46 0.51 2.85
N MET A 57 -1.39 -0.24 2.61
CA MET A 57 -1.44 -1.37 1.68
C MET A 57 -2.47 -2.42 2.08
N ARG A 58 -2.61 -2.71 3.39
CA ARG A 58 -3.65 -3.63 3.89
C ARG A 58 -5.05 -3.08 3.73
N ASP A 59 -5.25 -1.80 4.06
CA ASP A 59 -6.55 -1.13 3.97
C ASP A 59 -7.03 -1.08 2.50
N VAL A 60 -6.13 -0.81 1.54
CA VAL A 60 -6.42 -0.86 0.10
C VAL A 60 -6.52 -2.30 -0.43
N GLY A 61 -6.01 -3.29 0.31
CA GLY A 61 -6.02 -4.69 -0.09
C GLY A 61 -4.98 -5.06 -1.15
N LEU A 62 -3.90 -4.29 -1.25
CA LEU A 62 -2.81 -4.55 -2.19
C LEU A 62 -1.78 -5.49 -1.56
N SER A 63 -1.58 -6.65 -2.17
CA SER A 63 -0.44 -7.52 -1.84
C SER A 63 0.85 -7.00 -2.49
N GLY A 64 1.94 -6.98 -1.75
CA GLY A 64 3.23 -6.49 -2.24
C GLY A 64 4.26 -6.31 -1.14
N THR A 65 5.37 -5.68 -1.48
CA THR A 65 6.49 -5.45 -0.55
C THR A 65 6.56 -3.99 -0.16
N VAL A 66 6.62 -3.69 1.12
CA VAL A 66 7.01 -2.39 1.65
C VAL A 66 8.49 -2.46 2.00
N LYS A 67 9.26 -1.46 1.57
CA LYS A 67 10.69 -1.35 1.86
C LYS A 67 10.99 0.04 2.38
N ASN A 68 11.84 0.18 3.40
CA ASN A 68 12.31 1.50 3.80
C ASN A 68 13.43 2.00 2.85
N MET A 69 13.69 3.31 2.86
CA MET A 69 14.71 3.91 1.99
C MET A 69 16.13 3.39 2.25
N SER A 70 16.50 3.16 3.52
CA SER A 70 17.80 2.56 3.88
C SER A 70 17.93 1.08 3.49
N GLY A 71 16.81 0.43 3.19
CA GLY A 71 16.73 -0.98 2.83
C GLY A 71 16.92 -1.97 3.97
N THR A 72 17.00 -1.50 5.21
CA THR A 72 17.13 -2.32 6.42
C THR A 72 15.81 -2.97 6.84
N LYS A 73 14.67 -2.34 6.55
CA LYS A 73 13.34 -2.86 6.87
C LYS A 73 12.61 -3.23 5.59
N THR A 74 12.13 -4.47 5.54
CA THR A 74 11.30 -4.99 4.45
C THR A 74 10.15 -5.78 5.04
N ARG A 75 8.93 -5.53 4.56
CA ARG A 75 7.74 -6.26 4.98
C ARG A 75 6.93 -6.68 3.77
N TYR A 76 6.54 -7.94 3.74
CA TYR A 76 5.66 -8.47 2.71
C TYR A 76 4.23 -8.49 3.22
N VAL A 77 3.34 -7.79 2.51
CA VAL A 77 1.90 -7.81 2.73
C VAL A 77 1.31 -8.88 1.83
N ASN A 78 0.84 -9.97 2.44
CA ASN A 78 0.23 -11.10 1.74
C ASN A 78 -1.31 -11.08 1.88
N ARG A 79 -2.00 -11.87 1.05
CA ARG A 79 -3.48 -11.93 1.04
C ARG A 79 -4.06 -12.41 2.37
N GLN A 80 -3.37 -13.30 3.09
CA GLN A 80 -3.84 -13.81 4.39
C GLN A 80 -3.81 -12.71 5.45
N GLU A 81 -2.75 -11.89 5.48
CA GLU A 81 -2.60 -10.75 6.38
C GLU A 81 -3.70 -9.71 6.11
N ILE A 82 -4.03 -9.46 4.84
CA ILE A 82 -5.15 -8.61 4.44
C ILE A 82 -6.49 -9.18 4.94
N ALA A 83 -6.74 -10.47 4.71
CA ALA A 83 -7.98 -11.12 5.13
C ALA A 83 -8.16 -11.09 6.66
N ARG A 84 -7.08 -11.34 7.42
CA ARG A 84 -7.06 -11.24 8.89
C ARG A 84 -7.35 -9.81 9.34
N HIS A 85 -6.70 -8.82 8.72
CA HIS A 85 -6.90 -7.39 9.02
C HIS A 85 -8.34 -6.94 8.75
N LYS A 86 -8.97 -7.44 7.69
CA LYS A 86 -10.40 -7.20 7.43
C LYS A 86 -11.27 -7.87 8.48
N LYS A 87 -11.04 -9.15 8.78
CA LYS A 87 -11.82 -9.92 9.77
C LYS A 87 -11.77 -9.27 11.16
N SER A 88 -10.59 -8.83 11.61
CA SER A 88 -10.41 -8.13 12.90
C SER A 88 -11.08 -6.75 12.94
N ARG A 89 -11.22 -6.07 11.80
CA ARG A 89 -11.96 -4.79 11.73
C ARG A 89 -13.47 -5.01 11.76
N THR A 90 -13.96 -6.08 11.13
CA THR A 90 -15.39 -6.41 11.11
C THR A 90 -15.87 -6.98 12.45
N SER A 91 -15.02 -7.71 13.19
CA SER A 91 -15.38 -8.28 14.50
C SER A 91 -15.48 -7.27 15.64
N SER A 92 -15.16 -5.98 15.41
CA SER A 92 -15.23 -4.92 16.41
C SER A 92 -16.30 -3.86 16.11
N ALA A 93 -17.29 -4.16 15.26
CA ALA A 93 -18.40 -3.25 14.97
C ALA A 93 -19.76 -3.99 15.03
N GLU A 94 -20.74 -3.73 15.91
CA GLU A 94 -20.90 -2.83 17.08
C GLU A 94 -20.43 -1.36 16.96
N ALA A 95 -20.23 -0.82 15.77
CA ALA A 95 -19.97 0.61 15.58
C ALA A 95 -20.53 1.08 14.22
N PRO A 96 -21.74 1.68 14.20
CA PRO A 96 -22.51 1.93 12.98
C PRO A 96 -22.02 3.09 12.09
N TYR A 97 -20.75 3.50 12.14
CA TYR A 97 -20.28 4.74 11.47
C TYR A 97 -18.98 4.62 10.68
N PHE A 98 -18.72 3.51 9.98
CA PHE A 98 -17.69 3.51 8.94
C PHE A 98 -18.28 3.08 7.60
N ARG A 99 -18.91 4.03 6.91
CA ARG A 99 -19.26 3.91 5.49
C ARG A 99 -17.99 3.57 4.72
N PRO A 100 -17.88 2.40 4.06
CA PRO A 100 -16.92 2.27 2.99
C PRO A 100 -17.29 3.29 1.92
N TYR A 101 -16.30 4.00 1.39
CA TYR A 101 -16.41 4.73 0.13
C TYR A 101 -16.75 3.68 -0.94
N VAL A 102 -18.03 3.39 -1.11
CA VAL A 102 -18.58 2.62 -2.23
C VAL A 102 -19.14 3.61 -3.23
N ASP A 103 -18.71 3.40 -4.46
CA ASP A 103 -19.08 3.98 -5.74
C ASP A 103 -20.33 4.87 -5.80
N ILE A 104 -20.13 6.16 -6.08
CA ILE A 104 -21.15 7.07 -6.60
C ILE A 104 -21.28 6.83 -8.12
N TRP A 105 -21.67 5.62 -8.54
CA TRP A 105 -22.03 5.30 -9.93
C TRP A 105 -23.05 4.16 -9.93
N SER A 106 -24.29 4.46 -9.55
CA SER A 106 -25.50 3.72 -9.93
C SER A 106 -26.74 4.43 -9.39
N MET A 107 -27.21 5.41 -10.17
CA MET A 107 -28.59 5.87 -10.15
C MET A 107 -28.99 6.19 -11.59
N GLN A 108 -29.38 5.15 -12.32
CA GLN A 108 -30.43 5.28 -13.32
C GLN A 108 -31.71 4.82 -12.62
N PHE A 109 -32.60 5.76 -12.36
CA PHE A 109 -34.04 5.58 -12.34
C PHE A 109 -34.67 6.91 -12.74
#